data_AF-A0A1L3ZB26-F1
#
_entry.id   AF-A0A1L3ZB26-F1
#
_cell.length_a   1.000
_cell.length_b   1.000
_cell.length_c   1.000
_cell.angle_alpha   90.00
_cell.angle_beta   90.00
_cell.angle_gamma   90.00
#
_symmetry.space_group_name_H-M   'P 1'
#
loop_
_entity.id
_entity.type
_entity.pdbx_description
1 polymer ?
#
loop_
_entity_poly.entity_id
_entity_poly.type
_entity_poly.pdbx_seq_one_letter_code
_entity_poly.pdbx_strand_id
1 'polypeptide(L)'
;MLSGFPASAGTDPDMQIRAYLVAVEGLPAEAVWRAAKRFISGQVRDHNRAFAPSSASFAEECRHQQAAIEAERRPRLEAEPEVPRPKVPAFKMQLLRDAANGSRSAKRELARMFPDNPIIARAARDAQEAAK
;
A
#
# COMPACT_ATOMS: atom_id res chain seq x y z
N MET A 1 -9.00 17.91 23.65
CA MET A 1 -9.52 17.93 22.27
C MET A 1 -10.50 19.07 22.06
N LEU A 2 -11.58 19.17 22.86
CA LEU A 2 -12.67 20.14 22.63
C LEU A 2 -12.23 21.61 22.66
N SER A 3 -11.26 21.97 23.50
CA SER A 3 -10.68 23.32 23.53
C SER A 3 -9.85 23.70 22.29
N GLY A 4 -9.55 22.75 21.41
CA GLY A 4 -8.78 22.98 20.18
C GLY A 4 -9.61 23.51 19.00
N PHE A 5 -10.92 23.68 19.17
CA PHE A 5 -11.85 24.03 18.08
C PHE A 5 -12.56 25.37 18.38
N PRO A 6 -12.15 26.48 17.75
CA PRO A 6 -12.65 27.82 18.09
C PRO A 6 -14.18 27.98 17.92
N ALA A 7 -14.78 27.31 16.93
CA ALA A 7 -16.22 27.43 16.66
C ALA A 7 -17.08 26.51 17.54
N SER A 8 -16.48 25.69 18.41
CA SER A 8 -17.19 24.78 19.32
C SER A 8 -17.41 25.36 20.73
N ALA A 9 -17.15 26.65 20.94
CA ALA A 9 -17.29 27.31 22.24
C ALA A 9 -18.71 27.29 22.84
N GLY A 10 -19.74 27.08 22.02
CA GLY A 10 -21.14 27.00 22.46
C GLY A 10 -21.64 25.59 22.82
N THR A 11 -20.81 24.57 22.70
CA THR A 11 -21.20 23.18 23.01
C THR A 11 -20.97 22.89 24.49
N ASP A 12 -21.92 22.22 25.14
CA ASP A 12 -21.73 21.70 26.50
C ASP A 12 -20.59 20.65 26.50
N PRO A 13 -19.44 20.97 27.11
CA PRO A 13 -18.27 20.09 27.06
C PRO A 13 -18.52 18.78 27.79
N ASP A 14 -19.30 18.78 28.88
CA ASP A 14 -19.54 17.57 29.67
C ASP A 14 -20.44 16.59 28.92
N MET A 15 -21.49 17.10 28.29
CA MET A 15 -22.38 16.29 27.45
C MET A 15 -21.62 15.72 26.23
N GLN A 16 -20.74 16.51 25.61
CA GLN A 16 -19.94 16.04 24.48
C GLN A 16 -18.89 14.99 24.88
N ILE A 17 -18.24 15.15 26.04
CA ILE A 17 -17.32 14.15 26.59
C ILE A 17 -18.07 12.85 26.87
N ARG A 18 -19.24 12.89 27.49
CA ARG A 18 -20.07 11.70 27.74
C ARG A 18 -20.43 10.98 26.45
N ALA A 19 -20.85 11.72 25.42
CA ALA A 19 -21.17 11.16 24.11
C ALA A 19 -19.96 10.47 23.46
N TYR A 20 -18.75 11.05 23.58
CA TYR A 20 -17.53 10.41 23.11
C TYR A 20 -17.18 9.15 23.90
N LEU A 21 -17.29 9.18 25.23
CA LEU A 21 -17.00 8.01 26.07
C LEU A 21 -17.88 6.83 25.71
N VAL A 22 -19.18 7.05 25.49
CA VAL A 22 -20.10 6.01 25.02
C VAL A 22 -19.68 5.51 23.63
N ALA A 23 -19.29 6.40 22.72
CA ALA A 23 -18.96 6.03 21.34
C ALA A 23 -17.64 5.25 21.20
N VAL A 24 -16.69 5.42 22.13
CA VAL A 24 -15.38 4.75 22.11
C VAL A 24 -15.26 3.63 23.15
N GLU A 25 -16.36 3.25 23.79
CA GLU A 25 -16.38 2.17 24.77
C GLU A 25 -15.77 0.88 24.18
N GLY A 26 -14.88 0.24 24.95
CA GLY A 26 -14.16 -0.96 24.52
C GLY A 26 -12.92 -0.72 23.65
N LEU A 27 -12.63 0.52 23.24
CA LEU A 27 -11.42 0.85 22.48
C LEU A 27 -10.23 1.14 23.40
N PRO A 28 -9.00 0.78 23.00
CA PRO A 28 -7.82 1.03 23.82
C PRO A 28 -7.55 2.54 23.97
N ALA A 29 -7.18 2.98 25.18
CA ALA A 29 -6.93 4.39 25.49
C ALA A 29 -5.86 5.03 24.57
N GLU A 30 -4.86 4.25 24.13
CA GLU A 30 -3.86 4.70 23.17
C GLU A 30 -4.48 5.09 21.83
N ALA A 31 -5.44 4.32 21.31
CA ALA A 31 -6.12 4.62 20.06
C ALA A 31 -6.97 5.90 20.18
N VAL A 32 -7.67 6.07 21.31
CA VAL A 32 -8.45 7.28 21.62
C VAL A 32 -7.54 8.51 21.67
N TRP A 33 -6.39 8.40 22.32
CA TRP A 33 -5.40 9.48 22.37
C TRP A 33 -4.83 9.83 21.00
N ARG A 34 -4.42 8.83 20.21
CA ARG A 34 -3.91 9.05 18.84
C ARG A 34 -4.97 9.72 17.96
N ALA A 35 -6.22 9.28 18.02
CA ALA A 35 -7.32 9.86 17.27
C ALA A 35 -7.56 11.33 17.68
N ALA A 36 -7.63 11.61 18.98
CA ALA A 36 -7.80 12.97 19.49
C ALA A 36 -6.68 13.90 19.02
N LYS A 37 -5.42 13.43 19.06
CA LYS A 37 -4.27 14.18 18.56
C LYS A 37 -4.40 14.50 17.08
N ARG A 38 -4.85 13.56 16.25
CA ARG A 38 -5.04 13.77 14.80
C ARG A 38 -6.11 14.80 14.47
N PHE A 39 -7.21 14.82 15.23
CA PHE A 39 -8.25 15.85 15.08
C PHE A 39 -7.70 17.24 15.45
N ILE A 40 -7.03 17.35 16.59
CA ILE A 40 -6.45 18.63 17.05
C ILE A 40 -5.38 19.14 16.06
N SER A 41 -4.59 18.24 15.48
CA SER A 41 -3.53 18.60 14.50
C SER A 41 -4.03 18.75 13.06
N GLY A 42 -5.33 18.56 12.81
CA GLY A 42 -5.92 18.66 11.46
C GLY A 42 -5.47 17.57 10.48
N GLN A 43 -5.02 16.42 10.99
CA GLN A 43 -4.52 15.27 10.21
C GLN A 43 -5.60 14.28 9.77
N VAL A 44 -6.84 14.45 10.24
CA VAL A 44 -8.01 13.69 9.76
C VAL A 44 -8.48 14.33 8.45
N ARG A 45 -8.56 13.54 7.39
CA ARG A 45 -9.00 13.99 6.07
C ARG A 45 -10.50 14.29 6.11
N ASP A 46 -10.94 15.24 5.27
CA ASP A 46 -12.35 15.60 5.08
C ASP A 46 -13.11 16.10 6.33
N HIS A 47 -12.40 16.32 7.45
CA HIS A 47 -12.96 16.92 8.65
C HIS A 47 -12.88 18.44 8.62
N ASN A 48 -13.99 19.10 8.95
CA ASN A 48 -14.01 20.55 9.13
C ASN A 48 -13.25 20.95 10.40
N ARG A 49 -12.05 21.51 10.22
CA ARG A 49 -11.12 21.91 11.29
C ARG A 49 -11.63 23.05 12.20
N ALA A 50 -12.74 23.70 11.85
CA ALA A 50 -13.33 24.73 12.70
C ALA A 50 -14.12 24.17 13.89
N PHE A 51 -14.63 22.94 13.78
CA PHE A 51 -15.54 22.31 14.74
C PHE A 51 -14.98 21.01 15.30
N ALA A 52 -15.30 20.70 16.56
CA ALA A 52 -15.02 19.40 17.12
C ALA A 52 -15.72 18.28 16.31
N PRO A 53 -15.13 17.07 16.22
CA PRO A 53 -15.71 15.97 15.45
C PRO A 53 -17.04 15.49 16.04
N SER A 54 -17.90 14.89 15.23
CA SER A 54 -19.04 14.14 15.75
C SER A 54 -18.55 12.91 16.54
N SER A 55 -19.38 12.39 17.45
CA SER A 55 -19.04 11.18 18.21
C SER A 55 -18.82 9.97 17.31
N ALA A 56 -19.59 9.86 16.23
CA ALA A 56 -19.42 8.82 15.22
C ALA A 56 -18.08 8.93 14.49
N SER A 57 -17.73 10.12 13.99
CA SER A 57 -16.46 10.36 13.29
C SER A 57 -15.26 10.16 14.21
N PHE A 58 -15.38 10.56 15.48
CA PHE A 58 -14.35 10.33 16.47
C PHE A 58 -14.12 8.83 16.74
N ALA A 59 -15.20 8.06 16.90
CA ALA A 59 -15.12 6.61 17.12
C ALA A 59 -14.56 5.85 15.90
N GLU A 60 -14.87 6.31 14.70
CA GLU A 60 -14.30 5.77 13.46
C GLU A 60 -12.78 5.95 13.41
N GLU A 61 -12.29 7.16 13.66
CA GLU A 61 -10.85 7.41 13.73
C GLU A 61 -10.19 6.60 14.84
N CYS A 62 -10.84 6.41 16.00
CA CYS A 62 -10.34 5.54 17.06
C CYS A 62 -10.18 4.09 16.60
N ARG A 63 -11.16 3.53 15.85
CA ARG A 63 -11.04 2.19 15.27
C ARG A 63 -9.89 2.09 14.25
N HIS A 64 -9.70 3.13 13.44
CA HIS A 64 -8.55 3.20 12.54
C HIS A 64 -7.22 3.20 13.30
N GLN A 65 -7.11 3.95 14.40
CA GLN A 65 -5.91 3.96 15.23
C GLN A 65 -5.68 2.63 15.94
N GLN A 66 -6.73 1.96 16.40
CA GLN A 66 -6.60 0.62 16.96
C GLN A 66 -6.02 -0.35 15.91
N ALA A 67 -6.56 -0.37 14.70
CA ALA A 67 -6.04 -1.22 13.62
C ALA A 67 -4.58 -0.91 13.29
N ALA A 68 -4.18 0.37 13.31
CA ALA A 68 -2.80 0.78 13.10
C ALA A 68 -1.87 0.29 14.24
N ILE A 69 -2.28 0.46 15.49
CA ILE A 69 -1.53 -0.03 16.66
C ILE A 69 -1.37 -1.55 16.60
N GLU A 70 -2.45 -2.27 16.27
CA GLU A 70 -2.40 -3.73 16.11
C GLU A 70 -1.44 -4.14 14.99
N ALA A 71 -1.42 -3.42 13.86
CA ALA A 71 -0.49 -3.66 12.78
C ALA A 71 0.97 -3.37 13.18
N GLU A 72 1.23 -2.30 13.93
CA GLU A 72 2.56 -1.96 14.47
C GLU A 72 3.07 -3.02 15.45
N ARG A 73 2.18 -3.63 16.23
CA ARG A 73 2.51 -4.67 17.21
C ARG A 73 2.67 -6.06 16.60
N ARG A 74 2.23 -6.29 15.36
CA ARG A 74 2.39 -7.59 14.71
C ARG A 74 3.88 -7.88 14.54
N PRO A 75 4.35 -9.10 14.88
CA PRO A 75 5.73 -9.48 14.66
C PRO A 75 6.06 -9.35 13.17
N ARG A 76 7.21 -8.75 12.88
CA ARG A 76 7.70 -8.64 11.51
C ARG A 76 7.96 -10.06 11.01
N LEU A 77 7.25 -10.49 9.99
CA LEU A 77 7.58 -11.73 9.29
C LEU A 77 8.97 -11.54 8.68
N GLU A 78 9.91 -12.41 9.04
CA GLU A 78 11.21 -12.45 8.38
C GLU A 78 10.99 -12.75 6.89
N ALA A 79 11.68 -12.00 6.03
CA ALA A 79 11.65 -12.30 4.62
C ALA A 79 12.22 -13.71 4.44
N GLU A 80 11.47 -14.57 3.75
CA GLU A 80 11.93 -15.91 3.41
C GLU A 80 13.29 -15.76 2.70
N PRO A 81 14.34 -16.49 3.12
CA PRO A 81 15.65 -16.34 2.53
C PRO A 81 15.56 -16.53 1.02
N GLU A 82 16.09 -15.58 0.25
CA GLU A 82 16.13 -15.71 -1.21
C GLU A 82 16.88 -16.99 -1.54
N VAL A 83 16.15 -18.00 -2.03
CA VAL A 83 16.77 -19.21 -2.58
C VAL A 83 17.68 -18.73 -3.70
N PRO A 84 19.01 -18.97 -3.65
CA PRO A 84 19.92 -18.49 -4.67
C PRO A 84 19.55 -19.13 -6.00
N ARG A 85 18.79 -18.40 -6.81
CA ARG A 85 18.45 -18.82 -8.16
C ARG A 85 19.71 -18.70 -9.01
N PRO A 86 19.95 -19.65 -9.92
CA PRO A 86 21.08 -19.53 -10.84
C PRO A 86 20.96 -18.20 -11.59
N LYS A 87 21.95 -17.32 -11.42
CA LYS A 87 21.99 -16.04 -12.11
C LYS A 87 22.03 -16.31 -13.61
N VAL A 88 21.02 -15.84 -14.33
CA VAL A 88 21.01 -15.93 -15.79
C VAL A 88 22.23 -15.12 -16.29
N PRO A 89 23.11 -15.72 -17.13
CA PRO A 89 24.25 -15.00 -17.68
C PRO A 89 23.83 -13.69 -18.36
N ALA A 90 24.59 -12.60 -18.15
CA ALA A 90 24.29 -11.27 -18.67
C ALA A 90 24.01 -11.26 -20.18
N PHE A 91 24.77 -12.07 -20.94
CA PHE A 91 24.58 -12.26 -22.37
C PHE A 91 23.16 -12.74 -22.74
N LYS A 92 22.60 -13.70 -21.99
CA LYS A 92 21.22 -14.19 -22.25
C LYS A 92 20.18 -13.11 -21.96
N MET A 93 20.41 -12.27 -20.95
CA MET A 93 19.53 -11.14 -20.63
C MET A 93 19.56 -10.06 -21.71
N GLN A 94 20.74 -9.78 -22.27
CA GLN A 94 20.90 -8.86 -23.38
C GLN A 94 20.19 -9.40 -24.64
N LEU A 95 20.38 -10.68 -24.95
CA LEU A 95 19.72 -11.34 -26.07
C LEU A 95 18.19 -11.32 -25.98
N LEU A 96 17.64 -11.52 -24.77
CA LEU A 96 16.19 -11.40 -24.52
C LEU A 96 15.70 -9.96 -24.72
N ARG A 97 16.44 -8.96 -24.25
CA ARG A 97 16.12 -7.54 -24.46
C ARG A 97 16.13 -7.18 -25.94
N ASP A 98 17.16 -7.60 -26.67
CA ASP A 98 17.29 -7.30 -28.10
C ASP A 98 16.16 -7.97 -28.90
N ALA A 99 15.80 -9.21 -28.56
CA ALA A 99 14.67 -9.90 -29.17
C ALA A 99 13.32 -9.23 -28.86
N ALA A 100 13.12 -8.75 -27.63
CA ALA A 100 11.93 -7.99 -27.22
C ALA A 100 11.83 -6.65 -27.97
N ASN A 101 12.97 -6.00 -28.22
CA ASN A 101 13.07 -4.77 -29.02
C ASN A 101 12.97 -5.03 -30.54
N GLY A 102 12.70 -6.27 -30.96
CA GLY A 102 12.43 -6.62 -32.35
C GLY A 102 13.64 -7.12 -33.15
N SER A 103 14.81 -7.30 -32.53
CA SER A 103 16.00 -7.83 -33.21
C SER A 103 15.76 -9.25 -33.73
N ARG A 104 15.83 -9.41 -35.06
CA ARG A 104 15.60 -10.68 -35.75
C ARG A 104 16.75 -11.67 -35.53
N SER A 105 17.99 -11.18 -35.48
CA SER A 105 19.16 -12.01 -35.17
C SER A 105 19.08 -12.58 -33.77
N ALA A 106 18.69 -11.75 -32.78
CA ALA A 106 18.54 -12.18 -31.40
C ALA A 106 17.44 -13.25 -31.23
N LYS A 107 16.29 -13.09 -31.92
CA LYS A 107 15.22 -14.11 -31.93
C LYS A 107 15.69 -15.46 -32.49
N ARG A 108 16.48 -15.45 -33.57
CA ARG A 108 17.06 -16.68 -34.17
C ARG A 108 18.08 -17.34 -33.25
N GLU A 109 18.92 -16.53 -32.62
CA GLU A 109 19.94 -17.01 -31.69
C GLU A 109 19.30 -17.63 -30.44
N LEU A 110 18.25 -17.01 -29.90
CA LEU A 110 17.45 -17.61 -28.82
C LEU A 110 16.81 -18.93 -29.26
N ALA A 111 16.25 -19.02 -30.46
CA ALA A 111 15.65 -20.26 -30.97
C ALA A 111 16.68 -21.38 -31.15
N ARG A 112 17.95 -21.04 -31.44
CA ARG A 112 19.05 -22.00 -31.51
C ARG A 112 19.49 -22.47 -30.13
N MET A 113 19.50 -21.58 -29.13
CA MET A 113 19.87 -21.90 -27.74
C MET A 113 18.79 -22.68 -27.00
N PHE A 114 17.52 -22.49 -27.37
CA PHE A 114 16.35 -23.10 -26.71
C PHE A 114 15.41 -23.73 -27.75
N PRO A 115 15.83 -24.80 -28.42
CA PRO A 115 15.06 -25.42 -29.51
C PRO A 115 13.73 -26.02 -29.04
N ASP A 116 13.69 -26.48 -27.78
CA ASP A 116 12.51 -27.13 -27.20
C ASP A 116 11.48 -26.12 -26.67
N ASN A 117 11.76 -24.82 -26.75
CA ASN A 117 10.83 -23.79 -26.29
C ASN A 117 9.92 -23.32 -27.45
N PRO A 118 8.62 -23.70 -27.44
CA PRO A 118 7.71 -23.43 -28.55
C PRO A 118 7.44 -21.92 -28.74
N ILE A 119 7.54 -21.13 -27.67
CA ILE A 119 7.32 -19.67 -27.71
C ILE A 119 8.47 -19.00 -28.46
N ILE A 120 9.71 -19.38 -28.13
CA ILE A 120 10.91 -18.81 -28.77
C ILE A 120 11.00 -19.26 -30.23
N ALA A 121 10.71 -20.54 -30.50
CA ALA A 121 10.72 -21.08 -31.86
C ALA A 121 9.70 -20.38 -32.78
N ARG A 122 8.49 -20.12 -32.27
CA ARG A 122 7.45 -19.38 -33.00
C ARG A 122 7.86 -17.93 -33.26
N ALA A 123 8.36 -17.22 -32.24
CA ALA A 123 8.80 -15.84 -32.38
C ALA A 123 9.91 -15.65 -33.44
N ALA A 124 10.78 -16.64 -33.61
CA ALA A 124 11.80 -16.62 -34.66
C ALA A 124 11.23 -16.85 -36.07
N ARG A 125 10.21 -17.70 -36.23
CA ARG A 125 9.51 -17.94 -37.50
C ARG A 125 8.71 -16.71 -37.93
N ASP A 126 7.94 -16.12 -37.02
CA ASP A 126 7.16 -14.91 -37.28
C ASP A 126 8.06 -13.74 -37.73
N ALA A 127 9.26 -13.63 -37.14
CA ALA A 127 10.27 -12.64 -37.53
C ALA A 127 10.92 -12.91 -38.90
N GLN A 128 10.91 -14.16 -39.39
CA GLN A 128 11.36 -14.54 -40.74
C GLN A 128 10.29 -14.28 -41.79
N GLU A 129 9.03 -14.53 -41.46
CA GLU A 129 7.89 -14.32 -42.37
C GLU A 129 7.63 -12.83 -42.61
N ALA A 130 7.79 -11.96 -41.60
CA ALA A 130 7.71 -10.51 -41.75
C ALA A 130 8.86 -9.86 -42.56
N ALA A 131 9.75 -10.65 -43.17
CA ALA A 131 10.86 -10.21 -44.00
C ALA A 131 10.73 -10.59 -45.48
N LYS A 132 9.68 -11.34 -45.84
CA LYS A 132 9.27 -11.61 -47.23
C LYS A 132 8.20 -10.62 -47.66
#